data_AF-A0A6P0Q2P9-F1
#
_entry.id   AF-A0A6P0Q2P9-F1
#
_cell.length_a   1.000
_cell.length_b   1.000
_cell.length_c   1.000
_cell.angle_alpha   90.00
_cell.angle_beta   90.00
_cell.angle_gamma   90.00
#
_symmetry.space_group_name_H-M   'P 1'
#
loop_
_entity.id
_entity.type
_entity.pdbx_description
1 polymer ?
#
loop_
_entity_poly.entity_id
_entity_poly.type
_entity_poly.pdbx_seq_one_letter_code
_entity_poly.pdbx_strand_id
1 'polypeptide(L)'
;MVDDSVLEELACRASNLAERTLIVERLAKGQGKARCTNELEPLDSWNIKKLTGKLAVQLLKDSYEQQGKVSQSIIEDLRKLLTDYKLYERNWGELSEADRLEFVKPHRQWLETYRAAIATLDLPKGDFVGSSWYEPDIYHGKLAIACEPFLRLLHQRLQPLCDQLQVISKQVVSDLQINLLNRFELALTWTVEANINVYCLQNKIAKSADDPEAYLAYLEQTFQDGWSYHRFYFQFPVLARWLAQVTGFLCDFGEEVIQRLARDREQISGRFFSGKPITQVKSFKLGNSDYHAGGKSVVIVELELINSEPATIVYKPRCIQSEAAMQGLLETLTRDKVVEFASYGVLCRDGYGYAEFIASGKNHVQSQASAEGFYQQLGGFLSIFYILGGCDLHFENVLVADGNGFICDCETVLEVLPLGIDKMPGTVLDSVFKTGLLEWPDPGDKNEMKLSGSRGGDSYEVPHQVPKVNKGRMSLALGVEYQSGIRVEFEATNRIYYQGQLVQPQEYKDAIVEGFNRVYNWFRENPTKAATSLQDLFSPSSVRFINWGTQAYGKLLLAARHPKCLAEPLEVDLLFNTLKEHQRKWDNQGKLAELELASLWQLDIPIFSAKATG
;
A
#
# COMPACT_ATOMS: atom_id res chain seq x y z
N MET A 1 -30.45 -12.19 4.80
CA MET A 1 -29.81 -12.16 3.46
C MET A 1 -30.32 -11.01 2.59
N VAL A 2 -29.39 -10.20 2.07
CA VAL A 2 -29.64 -9.21 1.01
C VAL A 2 -29.91 -9.97 -0.30
N ASP A 3 -30.90 -9.56 -1.08
CA ASP A 3 -31.24 -10.24 -2.34
C ASP A 3 -30.22 -9.97 -3.46
N ASP A 4 -30.30 -10.74 -4.55
CA ASP A 4 -29.41 -10.59 -5.70
C ASP A 4 -29.57 -9.24 -6.38
N SER A 5 -30.80 -8.75 -6.56
CA SER A 5 -31.10 -7.47 -7.24
C SER A 5 -30.39 -6.28 -6.59
N VAL A 6 -30.32 -6.28 -5.26
CA VAL A 6 -29.72 -5.20 -4.46
C VAL A 6 -28.19 -5.21 -4.55
N LEU A 7 -27.58 -6.40 -4.69
CA LEU A 7 -26.15 -6.51 -4.97
C LEU A 7 -25.79 -6.02 -6.37
N GLU A 8 -26.65 -6.28 -7.35
CA GLU A 8 -26.48 -5.79 -8.71
C GLU A 8 -26.55 -4.25 -8.78
N GLU A 9 -27.49 -3.63 -8.05
CA GLU A 9 -27.60 -2.16 -7.95
C GLU A 9 -26.35 -1.54 -7.33
N LEU A 10 -25.78 -2.17 -6.29
CA LEU A 10 -24.51 -1.73 -5.69
C LEU A 10 -23.37 -1.79 -6.71
N ALA A 11 -23.31 -2.84 -7.52
CA ALA A 11 -22.34 -2.98 -8.62
C ALA A 11 -22.48 -1.83 -9.63
N CYS A 12 -23.72 -1.51 -10.02
CA CYS A 12 -24.01 -0.40 -10.91
C CYS A 12 -23.48 0.92 -10.35
N ARG A 13 -23.70 1.19 -9.06
CA ARG A 13 -23.24 2.44 -8.42
C ARG A 13 -21.74 2.48 -8.13
N ALA A 14 -21.06 1.34 -8.02
CA ALA A 14 -19.63 1.24 -7.74
C ALA A 14 -18.73 1.25 -9.00
N SER A 15 -19.32 1.36 -10.20
CA SER A 15 -18.59 1.26 -11.46
C SER A 15 -17.80 2.53 -11.80
N ASN A 16 -16.52 2.36 -12.11
CA ASN A 16 -15.62 3.40 -12.61
C ASN A 16 -15.84 3.67 -14.11
N LEU A 17 -15.17 4.68 -14.67
CA LEU A 17 -15.37 5.10 -16.06
C LEU A 17 -15.11 3.99 -17.08
N ALA A 18 -14.06 3.19 -16.90
CA ALA A 18 -13.73 2.10 -17.83
C ALA A 18 -14.81 1.00 -17.82
N GLU A 19 -15.29 0.65 -16.63
CA GLU A 19 -16.38 -0.32 -16.44
C GLU A 19 -17.69 0.21 -17.03
N ARG A 20 -18.04 1.48 -16.78
CA ARG A 20 -19.21 2.13 -17.38
C ARG A 20 -19.15 2.11 -18.91
N THR A 21 -17.98 2.37 -19.48
CA THR A 21 -17.75 2.31 -20.94
C THR A 21 -18.08 0.93 -21.49
N LEU A 22 -17.49 -0.11 -20.90
CA LEU A 22 -17.70 -1.50 -21.30
C LEU A 22 -19.18 -1.92 -21.17
N ILE A 23 -19.84 -1.54 -20.08
CA ILE A 23 -21.25 -1.87 -19.83
C ILE A 23 -22.16 -1.21 -20.88
N VAL A 24 -21.99 0.10 -21.13
CA VAL A 24 -22.81 0.82 -22.13
C VAL A 24 -22.63 0.21 -23.53
N GLU A 25 -21.39 -0.10 -23.93
CA GLU A 25 -21.11 -0.73 -25.22
C GLU A 25 -21.81 -2.10 -25.39
N ARG A 26 -21.90 -2.88 -24.31
CA ARG A 26 -22.59 -4.18 -24.35
C ARG A 26 -24.10 -4.02 -24.39
N LEU A 27 -24.67 -3.14 -23.57
CA LEU A 27 -26.11 -2.89 -23.54
C LEU A 27 -26.64 -2.24 -24.83
N ALA A 28 -25.82 -1.42 -25.49
CA ALA A 28 -26.13 -0.86 -26.80
C ALA A 28 -26.35 -1.94 -27.87
N LYS A 29 -25.69 -3.11 -27.75
CA LYS A 29 -25.88 -4.24 -28.68
C LYS A 29 -27.16 -5.03 -28.39
N GLY A 30 -27.68 -4.98 -27.16
CA GLY A 30 -28.82 -5.78 -26.68
C GLY A 30 -30.20 -5.10 -26.77
N GLN A 31 -30.33 -3.94 -27.44
CA GLN A 31 -31.51 -3.06 -27.40
C GLN A 31 -31.90 -2.56 -25.98
N GLY A 32 -31.01 -2.65 -24.98
CA GLY A 32 -31.31 -2.24 -23.59
C GLY A 32 -31.80 -0.79 -23.49
N LYS A 33 -31.25 0.11 -24.31
CA LYS A 33 -31.66 1.54 -24.38
C LYS A 33 -33.11 1.74 -24.81
N ALA A 34 -33.68 0.85 -25.63
CA ALA A 34 -35.06 0.98 -26.08
C ALA A 34 -36.07 0.75 -24.94
N ARG A 35 -35.64 0.13 -23.83
CA ARG A 35 -36.46 -0.15 -22.64
C ARG A 35 -36.38 0.96 -21.59
N CYS A 36 -35.46 1.90 -21.72
CA CYS A 36 -35.26 2.99 -20.76
C CYS A 36 -36.02 4.24 -21.20
N THR A 37 -37.27 4.39 -20.75
CA THR A 37 -38.15 5.49 -21.16
C THR A 37 -38.17 6.65 -20.17
N ASN A 38 -37.64 6.49 -18.95
CA ASN A 38 -37.64 7.57 -17.97
C ASN A 38 -36.66 8.68 -18.36
N GLU A 39 -37.10 9.93 -18.23
CA GLU A 39 -36.24 11.10 -18.42
C GLU A 39 -35.24 11.27 -17.27
N LEU A 40 -34.11 11.92 -17.55
CA LEU A 40 -33.14 12.30 -16.53
C LEU A 40 -33.66 13.47 -15.70
N GLU A 41 -33.48 13.40 -14.39
CA GLU A 41 -33.80 14.53 -13.51
C GLU A 41 -32.86 15.72 -13.80
N PRO A 42 -33.29 16.96 -13.49
CA PRO A 42 -32.44 18.13 -13.60
C PRO A 42 -31.11 18.00 -12.84
N LEU A 43 -31.13 17.35 -11.67
CA LEU A 43 -29.94 17.14 -10.84
C LEU A 43 -28.96 16.14 -11.50
N ASP A 44 -29.47 15.04 -12.05
CA ASP A 44 -28.66 14.05 -12.76
C ASP A 44 -28.00 14.67 -14.00
N SER A 45 -28.78 15.41 -14.78
CA SER A 45 -28.30 16.14 -15.95
C SER A 45 -27.20 17.15 -15.59
N TRP A 46 -27.37 17.88 -14.49
CA TRP A 46 -26.36 18.81 -13.99
C TRP A 46 -25.07 18.11 -13.53
N ASN A 47 -25.20 17.00 -12.79
CA ASN A 47 -24.07 16.19 -12.33
C ASN A 47 -23.27 15.61 -13.49
N ILE A 48 -23.95 15.03 -14.49
CA ILE A 48 -23.32 14.50 -15.70
C ILE A 48 -22.56 15.60 -16.44
N LYS A 49 -23.18 16.77 -16.63
CA LYS A 49 -22.53 17.92 -17.29
C LYS A 49 -21.26 18.34 -16.54
N LYS A 50 -21.32 18.42 -15.22
CA LYS A 50 -20.19 18.77 -14.35
C LYS A 50 -19.05 17.74 -14.45
N LEU A 51 -19.35 16.45 -14.31
CA LEU A 51 -18.35 15.37 -14.36
C LEU A 51 -17.73 15.25 -15.76
N THR A 52 -18.55 15.32 -16.81
CA THR A 52 -18.07 15.34 -18.20
C THR A 52 -17.10 16.49 -18.41
N GLY A 53 -17.44 17.70 -17.94
CA GLY A 53 -16.57 18.87 -18.08
C GLY A 53 -15.20 18.66 -17.42
N LYS A 54 -15.15 18.07 -16.23
CA LYS A 54 -13.90 17.78 -15.54
C LYS A 54 -13.07 16.70 -16.23
N LEU A 55 -13.70 15.58 -16.60
CA LEU A 55 -13.03 14.46 -17.27
C LEU A 55 -12.53 14.87 -18.67
N ALA A 56 -13.30 15.70 -19.38
CA ALA A 56 -12.91 16.24 -20.67
C ALA A 56 -11.68 17.16 -20.59
N VAL A 57 -11.52 17.94 -19.51
CA VAL A 57 -10.32 18.78 -19.31
C VAL A 57 -9.05 17.93 -19.22
N GLN A 58 -9.13 16.73 -18.66
CA GLN A 58 -8.00 15.79 -18.61
C GLN A 58 -7.67 15.25 -20.00
N LEU A 59 -8.70 14.78 -20.73
CA LEU A 59 -8.54 14.31 -22.12
C LEU A 59 -8.02 15.42 -23.07
N LEU A 60 -8.36 16.69 -22.80
CA LEU A 60 -7.87 17.85 -23.54
C LEU A 60 -6.36 18.05 -23.37
N LYS A 61 -5.81 17.86 -22.18
CA LYS A 61 -4.36 17.98 -21.93
C LYS A 61 -3.59 16.92 -22.71
N ASP A 62 -4.02 15.66 -22.65
CA ASP A 62 -3.40 14.53 -23.35
C ASP A 62 -3.33 14.75 -24.88
N SER A 63 -4.38 15.32 -25.48
CA SER A 63 -4.42 15.61 -26.93
C SER A 63 -3.62 16.84 -27.35
N TYR A 64 -3.49 17.86 -26.48
CA TYR A 64 -2.69 19.06 -26.77
C TYR A 64 -1.19 18.71 -26.85
N GLU A 65 -0.72 17.76 -26.04
CA GLU A 65 0.66 17.26 -26.08
C GLU A 65 0.94 16.40 -27.33
N GLN A 66 -0.09 15.76 -27.91
CA GLN A 66 0.01 14.94 -29.12
C GLN A 66 -0.28 15.69 -30.45
N GLN A 67 -0.23 17.03 -30.47
CA GLN A 67 -0.54 17.87 -31.65
C GLN A 67 -1.93 17.63 -32.29
N GLY A 68 -2.92 17.15 -31.51
CA GLY A 68 -4.27 16.91 -31.98
C GLY A 68 -5.26 18.00 -31.53
N LYS A 69 -6.05 18.56 -32.45
CA LYS A 69 -7.29 19.26 -32.08
C LYS A 69 -8.27 18.22 -31.51
N VAL A 70 -8.63 18.34 -30.24
CA VAL A 70 -9.78 17.60 -29.70
C VAL A 70 -11.01 18.02 -30.48
N SER A 71 -11.61 17.07 -31.19
CA SER A 71 -12.92 17.29 -31.78
C SER A 71 -13.94 17.44 -30.66
N GLN A 72 -14.81 18.44 -30.76
CA GLN A 72 -16.00 18.60 -29.91
C GLN A 72 -16.80 17.29 -29.76
N SER A 73 -16.62 16.35 -30.70
CA SER A 73 -17.05 14.95 -30.64
C SER A 73 -16.69 14.24 -29.32
N ILE A 74 -15.44 14.29 -28.84
CA ILE A 74 -15.01 13.46 -27.68
C ILE A 74 -15.77 13.83 -26.40
N ILE A 75 -15.99 15.12 -26.18
CA ILE A 75 -16.74 15.62 -25.02
C ILE A 75 -18.21 15.19 -25.11
N GLU A 76 -18.77 15.21 -26.32
CA GLU A 76 -20.15 14.81 -26.55
C GLU A 76 -20.34 13.29 -26.45
N ASP A 77 -19.35 12.52 -26.91
CA ASP A 77 -19.30 11.06 -26.78
C ASP A 77 -19.22 10.65 -25.31
N LEU A 78 -18.37 11.31 -24.51
CA LEU A 78 -18.30 11.08 -23.06
C LEU A 78 -19.60 11.49 -22.35
N ARG A 79 -20.19 12.64 -22.72
CA ARG A 79 -21.48 13.06 -22.15
C ARG A 79 -22.54 12.00 -22.45
N LYS A 80 -22.63 11.57 -23.70
CA LYS A 80 -23.59 10.55 -24.15
C LYS A 80 -23.38 9.24 -23.40
N LEU A 81 -22.13 8.80 -23.22
CA LEU A 81 -21.81 7.61 -22.44
C LEU A 81 -22.37 7.71 -21.01
N LEU A 82 -22.07 8.81 -20.31
CA LEU A 82 -22.51 8.99 -18.92
C LEU A 82 -24.03 9.15 -18.81
N THR A 83 -24.66 9.81 -19.79
CA THR A 83 -26.12 9.90 -19.92
C THR A 83 -26.74 8.52 -20.11
N ASP A 84 -26.24 7.72 -21.06
CA ASP A 84 -26.76 6.39 -21.33
C ASP A 84 -26.61 5.48 -20.11
N TYR A 85 -25.45 5.52 -19.43
CA TYR A 85 -25.24 4.78 -18.19
C TYR A 85 -26.24 5.17 -17.10
N LYS A 86 -26.45 6.49 -16.88
CA LYS A 86 -27.39 6.98 -15.86
C LYS A 86 -28.84 6.61 -16.18
N LEU A 87 -29.21 6.57 -17.45
CA LEU A 87 -30.51 6.10 -17.89
C LEU A 87 -30.71 4.62 -17.54
N TYR A 88 -29.71 3.77 -17.75
CA TYR A 88 -29.78 2.37 -17.33
C TYR A 88 -29.94 2.24 -15.81
N GLU A 89 -29.17 2.99 -15.02
CA GLU A 89 -29.28 3.02 -13.55
C GLU A 89 -30.69 3.42 -13.08
N ARG A 90 -31.30 4.45 -13.69
CA ARG A 90 -32.65 4.91 -13.31
C ARG A 90 -33.78 3.98 -13.75
N ASN A 91 -33.55 3.21 -14.81
CA ASN A 91 -34.53 2.27 -15.35
C ASN A 91 -34.17 0.82 -14.95
N TRP A 92 -33.50 0.64 -13.80
CA TRP A 92 -33.00 -0.67 -13.34
C TRP A 92 -34.06 -1.78 -13.38
N GLY A 93 -35.28 -1.48 -12.93
CA GLY A 93 -36.40 -2.43 -12.95
C GLY A 93 -36.88 -2.84 -14.35
N GLU A 94 -36.65 -2.01 -15.37
CA GLU A 94 -37.03 -2.26 -16.77
C GLU A 94 -35.96 -3.06 -17.55
N LEU A 95 -34.76 -3.20 -16.97
CA LEU A 95 -33.69 -4.00 -17.54
C LEU A 95 -34.01 -5.49 -17.37
N SER A 96 -33.73 -6.27 -18.42
CA SER A 96 -33.82 -7.72 -18.32
C SER A 96 -32.72 -8.27 -17.41
N GLU A 97 -32.91 -9.48 -16.89
CA GLU A 97 -31.88 -10.16 -16.08
C GLU A 97 -30.53 -10.26 -16.80
N ALA A 98 -30.55 -10.53 -18.11
CA ALA A 98 -29.35 -10.57 -18.94
C ALA A 98 -28.64 -9.21 -19.03
N ASP A 99 -29.40 -8.10 -19.07
CA ASP A 99 -28.85 -6.74 -19.09
C ASP A 99 -28.23 -6.39 -17.73
N ARG A 100 -28.91 -6.72 -16.62
CA ARG A 100 -28.41 -6.49 -15.25
C ARG A 100 -27.12 -7.25 -14.97
N LEU A 101 -27.01 -8.48 -15.51
CA LEU A 101 -25.80 -9.28 -15.38
C LEU A 101 -24.56 -8.62 -16.00
N GLU A 102 -24.72 -7.75 -17.01
CA GLU A 102 -23.58 -7.00 -17.57
C GLU A 102 -22.95 -6.04 -16.55
N PHE A 103 -23.73 -5.50 -15.60
CA PHE A 103 -23.21 -4.69 -14.50
C PHE A 103 -22.44 -5.54 -13.49
N VAL A 104 -22.84 -6.79 -13.26
CA VAL A 104 -22.19 -7.67 -12.27
C VAL A 104 -20.87 -8.22 -12.77
N LYS A 105 -20.75 -8.51 -14.06
CA LYS A 105 -19.58 -9.21 -14.65
C LYS A 105 -18.23 -8.60 -14.27
N PRO A 106 -18.02 -7.26 -14.32
CA PRO A 106 -16.75 -6.64 -13.91
C PRO A 106 -16.47 -6.74 -12.40
N HIS A 107 -17.52 -6.94 -11.60
CA HIS A 107 -17.51 -6.80 -10.14
C HIS A 107 -17.59 -8.12 -9.37
N ARG A 108 -17.69 -9.25 -10.08
CA ARG A 108 -17.98 -10.58 -9.49
C ARG A 108 -17.13 -10.89 -8.27
N GLN A 109 -15.81 -10.69 -8.35
CA GLN A 109 -14.88 -11.08 -7.28
C GLN A 109 -15.18 -10.35 -5.97
N TRP A 110 -15.26 -9.02 -5.98
CA TRP A 110 -15.51 -8.27 -4.75
C TRP A 110 -16.97 -8.36 -4.30
N LEU A 111 -17.93 -8.52 -5.20
CA LEU A 111 -19.35 -8.70 -4.84
C LEU A 111 -19.59 -10.02 -4.11
N GLU A 112 -18.92 -11.10 -4.50
CA GLU A 112 -18.99 -12.38 -3.79
C GLU A 112 -18.43 -12.24 -2.38
N THR A 113 -17.31 -11.52 -2.21
CA THR A 113 -16.76 -11.21 -0.88
C THR A 113 -17.71 -10.33 -0.06
N TYR A 114 -18.32 -9.31 -0.68
CA TYR A 114 -19.30 -8.45 -0.02
C TYR A 114 -20.51 -9.26 0.48
N ARG A 115 -21.08 -10.11 -0.38
CA ARG A 115 -22.18 -11.00 -0.02
C ARG A 115 -21.81 -11.90 1.15
N ALA A 116 -20.63 -12.54 1.08
CA ALA A 116 -20.14 -13.40 2.15
C ALA A 116 -19.95 -12.63 3.46
N ALA A 117 -19.42 -11.41 3.41
CA ALA A 117 -19.26 -10.54 4.57
C ALA A 117 -20.60 -10.21 5.22
N ILE A 118 -21.58 -9.73 4.46
CA ILE A 118 -22.91 -9.40 4.99
C ILE A 118 -23.61 -10.63 5.57
N ALA A 119 -23.45 -11.81 4.97
CA ALA A 119 -24.02 -13.05 5.49
C ALA A 119 -23.47 -13.43 6.88
N THR A 120 -22.27 -12.96 7.28
CA THR A 120 -21.73 -13.20 8.63
C THR A 120 -22.49 -12.50 9.74
N LEU A 121 -23.36 -11.54 9.42
CA LEU A 121 -24.23 -10.88 10.40
C LEU A 121 -25.35 -11.81 10.89
N ASP A 122 -25.70 -12.84 10.11
CA ASP A 122 -26.67 -13.86 10.51
C ASP A 122 -26.08 -14.85 11.55
N LEU A 123 -24.76 -14.81 11.79
CA LEU A 123 -24.08 -15.60 12.81
C LEU A 123 -24.22 -14.96 14.22
N PRO A 124 -24.29 -15.77 15.30
CA PRO A 124 -24.37 -15.26 16.66
C PRO A 124 -23.23 -14.29 17.00
N LYS A 125 -23.56 -13.10 17.53
CA LYS A 125 -22.54 -12.12 17.97
C LYS A 125 -21.54 -12.74 18.95
N GLY A 126 -22.01 -13.67 19.80
CA GLY A 126 -21.23 -14.38 20.82
C GLY A 126 -20.00 -15.12 20.28
N ASP A 127 -20.02 -15.55 19.01
CA ASP A 127 -18.91 -16.27 18.39
C ASP A 127 -17.66 -15.38 18.22
N PHE A 128 -17.84 -14.06 18.27
CA PHE A 128 -16.79 -13.11 17.98
C PHE A 128 -16.41 -12.18 19.16
N VAL A 129 -17.16 -12.20 20.27
CA VAL A 129 -16.97 -11.31 21.44
C VAL A 129 -15.55 -11.36 22.02
N GLY A 130 -14.83 -12.46 21.86
CA GLY A 130 -13.44 -12.60 22.30
C GLY A 130 -12.39 -11.93 21.39
N SER A 131 -12.81 -11.30 20.29
CA SER A 131 -11.90 -10.62 19.36
C SER A 131 -11.49 -9.25 19.91
N SER A 132 -10.24 -8.86 19.71
CA SER A 132 -9.71 -7.58 20.22
C SER A 132 -10.49 -6.36 19.71
N TRP A 133 -11.08 -6.43 18.52
CA TRP A 133 -11.85 -5.32 17.94
C TRP A 133 -13.26 -5.13 18.53
N TYR A 134 -13.73 -6.00 19.43
CA TYR A 134 -14.98 -5.80 20.18
C TYR A 134 -14.81 -4.88 21.41
N GLU A 135 -13.59 -4.53 21.80
CA GLU A 135 -13.36 -3.55 22.86
C GLU A 135 -14.09 -2.23 22.53
N PRO A 136 -14.84 -1.60 23.45
CA PRO A 136 -15.70 -0.45 23.14
C PRO A 136 -14.98 0.70 22.41
N ASP A 137 -13.74 0.99 22.79
CA ASP A 137 -12.92 2.05 22.19
C ASP A 137 -12.51 1.74 20.74
N ILE A 138 -12.49 0.46 20.36
CA ILE A 138 -12.22 0.01 18.99
C ILE A 138 -13.54 -0.15 18.24
N TYR A 139 -14.50 -0.88 18.82
CA TYR A 139 -15.78 -1.19 18.20
C TYR A 139 -16.59 0.07 17.87
N HIS A 140 -16.75 0.98 18.82
CA HIS A 140 -17.46 2.25 18.62
C HIS A 140 -16.50 3.41 18.33
N GLY A 141 -15.32 3.44 18.98
CA GLY A 141 -14.38 4.56 18.87
C GLY A 141 -13.50 4.57 17.63
N LYS A 142 -13.17 3.39 17.06
CA LYS A 142 -12.52 3.24 15.75
C LYS A 142 -13.47 2.75 14.65
N LEU A 143 -14.77 2.71 14.95
CA LEU A 143 -15.82 2.28 14.02
C LEU A 143 -15.63 0.85 13.50
N ALA A 144 -15.14 -0.07 14.35
CA ALA A 144 -15.12 -1.49 13.97
C ALA A 144 -16.54 -2.02 13.71
N ILE A 145 -17.58 -1.44 14.34
CA ILE A 145 -18.98 -1.72 13.99
C ILE A 145 -19.26 -1.49 12.50
N ALA A 146 -18.84 -0.36 11.93
CA ALA A 146 -19.05 -0.07 10.50
C ALA A 146 -18.21 -0.95 9.55
N CYS A 147 -17.32 -1.78 10.09
CA CYS A 147 -16.46 -2.75 9.37
C CYS A 147 -16.76 -4.21 9.76
N GLU A 148 -17.67 -4.44 10.72
CA GLU A 148 -17.88 -5.71 11.40
C GLU A 148 -18.12 -6.90 10.45
N PRO A 149 -18.95 -6.80 9.39
CA PRO A 149 -19.19 -7.93 8.48
C PRO A 149 -17.89 -8.47 7.84
N PHE A 150 -16.95 -7.57 7.57
CA PHE A 150 -15.67 -7.90 6.94
C PHE A 150 -14.67 -8.47 7.96
N LEU A 151 -14.67 -7.95 9.19
CA LEU A 151 -13.87 -8.50 10.29
C LEU A 151 -14.32 -9.92 10.64
N ARG A 152 -15.63 -10.17 10.68
CA ARG A 152 -16.20 -11.50 10.87
C ARG A 152 -15.86 -12.45 9.72
N LEU A 153 -15.87 -11.97 8.47
CA LEU A 153 -15.47 -12.80 7.32
C LEU A 153 -14.01 -13.25 7.42
N LEU A 154 -13.08 -12.36 7.80
CA LEU A 154 -11.69 -12.73 8.04
C LEU A 154 -11.58 -13.84 9.09
N HIS A 155 -12.32 -13.73 10.19
CA HIS A 155 -12.36 -14.77 11.21
C HIS A 155 -12.85 -16.11 10.65
N GLN A 156 -13.98 -16.11 9.95
CA GLN A 156 -14.58 -17.32 9.38
C GLN A 156 -13.65 -18.01 8.35
N ARG A 157 -12.88 -17.24 7.58
CA ARG A 157 -11.94 -17.78 6.59
C ARG A 157 -10.66 -18.30 7.22
N LEU A 158 -10.09 -17.57 8.18
CA LEU A 158 -8.73 -17.81 8.65
C LEU A 158 -8.65 -18.63 9.95
N GLN A 159 -9.62 -18.47 10.86
CA GLN A 159 -9.59 -19.14 12.15
C GLN A 159 -9.58 -20.68 12.03
N PRO A 160 -10.37 -21.31 11.14
CA PRO A 160 -10.33 -22.77 10.97
C PRO A 160 -8.95 -23.27 10.52
N LEU A 161 -8.25 -22.49 9.67
CA LEU A 161 -6.91 -22.83 9.21
C LEU A 161 -5.89 -22.75 10.35
N CYS A 162 -5.98 -21.73 11.21
CA CYS A 162 -5.14 -21.63 12.41
C CYS A 162 -5.41 -22.78 13.39
N ASP A 163 -6.68 -23.15 13.59
CA ASP A 163 -7.06 -24.25 14.49
C ASP A 163 -6.57 -25.62 13.96
N GLN A 164 -6.57 -25.81 12.63
CA GLN A 164 -6.00 -26.99 11.99
C GLN A 164 -4.46 -27.03 12.12
N LEU A 165 -3.81 -25.89 11.92
CA LEU A 165 -2.36 -25.73 11.99
C LEU A 165 -1.95 -25.30 13.41
N GLN A 166 -1.89 -26.25 14.34
CA GLN A 166 -1.61 -26.00 15.78
C GLN A 166 -0.39 -25.12 16.10
N VAL A 167 0.54 -24.95 15.17
CA VAL A 167 1.68 -24.03 15.28
C VAL A 167 1.27 -22.56 15.17
N ILE A 168 0.08 -22.22 14.67
CA ILE A 168 -0.34 -20.84 14.39
C ILE A 168 -1.25 -20.35 15.53
N SER A 169 -0.86 -19.24 16.15
CA SER A 169 -1.67 -18.60 17.19
C SER A 169 -2.93 -17.97 16.61
N LYS A 170 -4.02 -17.95 17.38
CA LYS A 170 -5.26 -17.23 17.04
C LYS A 170 -5.04 -15.72 16.92
N GLN A 171 -4.02 -15.19 17.61
CA GLN A 171 -3.65 -13.78 17.54
C GLN A 171 -3.35 -13.32 16.11
N VAL A 172 -2.82 -14.20 15.25
CA VAL A 172 -2.56 -13.89 13.83
C VAL A 172 -3.82 -13.40 13.10
N VAL A 173 -4.98 -13.98 13.41
CA VAL A 173 -6.27 -13.56 12.80
C VAL A 173 -6.66 -12.18 13.32
N SER A 174 -6.50 -11.94 14.63
CA SER A 174 -6.73 -10.63 15.25
C SER A 174 -5.84 -9.55 14.63
N ASP A 175 -4.57 -9.85 14.37
CA ASP A 175 -3.62 -8.91 13.77
C ASP A 175 -4.04 -8.51 12.35
N LEU A 176 -4.53 -9.46 11.55
CA LEU A 176 -5.07 -9.21 10.21
C LEU A 176 -6.36 -8.36 10.27
N GLN A 177 -7.26 -8.65 11.21
CA GLN A 177 -8.49 -7.88 11.44
C GLN A 177 -8.18 -6.42 11.83
N ILE A 178 -7.25 -6.21 12.75
CA ILE A 178 -6.83 -4.87 13.18
C ILE A 178 -6.13 -4.13 12.03
N ASN A 179 -5.33 -4.82 11.23
CA ASN A 179 -4.72 -4.24 10.03
C ASN A 179 -5.79 -3.75 9.02
N LEU A 180 -6.85 -4.54 8.77
CA LEU A 180 -7.97 -4.10 7.93
C LEU A 180 -8.63 -2.84 8.50
N LEU A 181 -8.94 -2.83 9.79
CA LEU A 181 -9.58 -1.70 10.45
C LEU A 181 -8.70 -0.43 10.36
N ASN A 182 -7.41 -0.53 10.67
CA ASN A 182 -6.48 0.59 10.59
C ASN A 182 -6.36 1.15 9.16
N ARG A 183 -6.41 0.29 8.13
CA ARG A 183 -6.36 0.73 6.72
C ARG A 183 -7.58 1.59 6.33
N PHE A 184 -8.74 1.34 6.96
CA PHE A 184 -10.01 2.01 6.64
C PHE A 184 -10.50 3.02 7.70
N GLU A 185 -9.87 3.15 8.87
CA GLU A 185 -10.33 4.02 9.97
C GLU A 185 -10.70 5.43 9.49
N LEU A 186 -9.84 6.04 8.67
CA LEU A 186 -10.09 7.38 8.15
C LEU A 186 -11.28 7.45 7.19
N ALA A 187 -11.40 6.49 6.27
CA ALA A 187 -12.51 6.42 5.31
C ALA A 187 -13.85 6.14 6.02
N LEU A 188 -13.84 5.26 7.01
CA LEU A 188 -15.00 4.96 7.86
C LEU A 188 -15.41 6.20 8.66
N THR A 189 -14.45 6.89 9.28
CA THR A 189 -14.74 8.12 10.04
C THR A 189 -15.40 9.17 9.17
N TRP A 190 -14.85 9.42 7.98
CA TRP A 190 -15.37 10.39 7.03
C TRP A 190 -16.79 10.07 6.53
N THR A 191 -17.07 8.80 6.24
CA THR A 191 -18.39 8.38 5.76
C THR A 191 -19.43 8.36 6.88
N VAL A 192 -19.05 7.94 8.09
CA VAL A 192 -19.92 8.02 9.27
C VAL A 192 -20.19 9.47 9.65
N GLU A 193 -19.20 10.36 9.62
CA GLU A 193 -19.40 11.81 9.81
C GLU A 193 -20.41 12.37 8.78
N ALA A 194 -20.22 12.06 7.50
CA ALA A 194 -21.12 12.51 6.44
C ALA A 194 -22.55 11.99 6.65
N ASN A 195 -22.71 10.76 7.12
CA ASN A 195 -24.02 10.18 7.43
C ASN A 195 -24.65 10.80 8.69
N ILE A 196 -23.87 11.01 9.76
CA ILE A 196 -24.29 11.75 10.97
C ILE A 196 -24.80 13.14 10.59
N ASN A 197 -24.16 13.84 9.66
CA ASN A 197 -24.60 15.16 9.20
C ASN A 197 -26.03 15.12 8.64
N VAL A 198 -26.32 14.12 7.82
CA VAL A 198 -27.64 13.92 7.22
C VAL A 198 -28.65 13.51 8.28
N TYR A 199 -28.28 12.56 9.15
CA TYR A 199 -29.11 12.08 10.26
C TYR A 199 -29.51 13.22 11.20
N CYS A 200 -28.55 14.03 11.65
CA CYS A 200 -28.79 15.16 12.54
C CYS A 200 -29.66 16.23 11.86
N LEU A 201 -29.44 16.51 10.57
CA LEU A 201 -30.26 17.46 9.81
C LEU A 201 -31.71 16.98 9.68
N GLN A 202 -31.93 15.71 9.33
CA GLN A 202 -33.25 15.12 9.15
C GLN A 202 -34.04 15.06 10.47
N ASN A 203 -33.36 14.78 11.58
CA ASN A 203 -33.97 14.65 12.91
C ASN A 203 -33.93 15.95 13.73
N LYS A 204 -33.38 17.04 13.18
CA LYS A 204 -33.18 18.33 13.87
C LYS A 204 -32.41 18.21 15.19
N ILE A 205 -31.41 17.31 15.21
CA ILE A 205 -30.52 17.09 16.36
C ILE A 205 -29.33 18.05 16.26
N ALA A 206 -29.06 18.78 17.34
CA ALA A 206 -27.83 19.55 17.45
C ALA A 206 -26.67 18.60 17.80
N LYS A 207 -25.57 18.68 17.05
CA LYS A 207 -24.39 17.88 17.36
C LYS A 207 -23.78 18.33 18.70
N SER A 208 -23.52 17.36 19.57
CA SER A 208 -22.84 17.57 20.85
C SER A 208 -21.70 16.57 21.00
N ALA A 209 -20.62 16.99 21.65
CA ALA A 209 -19.53 16.10 22.06
C ALA A 209 -19.83 15.39 23.40
N ASP A 210 -20.82 15.86 24.15
CA ASP A 210 -21.13 15.45 25.53
C ASP A 210 -22.28 14.44 25.63
N ASP A 211 -22.64 13.78 24.52
CA ASP A 211 -23.76 12.82 24.44
C ASP A 211 -23.30 11.52 23.73
N PRO A 212 -22.52 10.66 24.41
CA PRO A 212 -22.08 9.39 23.86
C PRO A 212 -23.25 8.41 23.67
N GLU A 213 -24.32 8.49 24.47
CA GLU A 213 -25.50 7.64 24.33
C GLU A 213 -26.21 7.87 22.99
N ALA A 214 -26.39 9.12 22.56
CA ALA A 214 -26.98 9.43 21.25
C ALA A 214 -26.12 8.92 20.09
N TYR A 215 -24.80 8.95 20.23
CA TYR A 215 -23.87 8.38 19.25
C TYR A 215 -24.01 6.85 19.15
N LEU A 216 -24.01 6.16 20.29
CA LEU A 216 -24.19 4.70 20.33
C LEU A 216 -25.56 4.30 19.76
N ALA A 217 -26.62 5.02 20.10
CA ALA A 217 -27.96 4.77 19.55
C ALA A 217 -27.99 4.94 18.03
N TYR A 218 -27.34 5.99 17.50
CA TYR A 218 -27.20 6.19 16.06
C TYR A 218 -26.45 5.03 15.40
N LEU A 219 -25.33 4.58 15.97
CA LEU A 219 -24.54 3.47 15.41
C LEU A 219 -25.34 2.17 15.39
N GLU A 220 -25.97 1.80 16.50
CA GLU A 220 -26.79 0.58 16.59
C GLU A 220 -27.98 0.62 15.63
N GLN A 221 -28.60 1.78 15.41
CA GLN A 221 -29.66 1.94 14.42
C GLN A 221 -29.11 1.83 12.98
N THR A 222 -27.95 2.43 12.71
CA THR A 222 -27.35 2.46 11.37
C THR A 222 -26.81 1.10 10.94
N PHE A 223 -26.35 0.30 11.91
CA PHE A 223 -25.67 -0.98 11.71
C PHE A 223 -26.39 -2.14 12.41
N GLN A 224 -27.73 -2.11 12.41
CA GLN A 224 -28.57 -3.08 13.12
C GLN A 224 -28.51 -4.48 12.50
N ASP A 225 -28.60 -4.55 11.16
CA ASP A 225 -28.73 -5.79 10.38
C ASP A 225 -28.16 -5.64 8.97
N GLY A 226 -28.09 -6.73 8.22
CA GLY A 226 -27.51 -6.73 6.86
C GLY A 226 -28.14 -5.72 5.90
N TRP A 227 -29.43 -5.39 6.04
CA TRP A 227 -30.08 -4.36 5.23
C TRP A 227 -29.65 -2.95 5.62
N SER A 228 -29.47 -2.71 6.92
CA SER A 228 -29.01 -1.43 7.46
C SER A 228 -27.56 -1.15 7.05
N TYR A 229 -26.68 -2.16 7.14
CA TYR A 229 -25.33 -2.12 6.58
C TYR A 229 -25.36 -1.84 5.07
N HIS A 230 -26.18 -2.59 4.32
CA HIS A 230 -26.28 -2.39 2.89
C HIS A 230 -26.73 -0.98 2.53
N ARG A 231 -27.73 -0.43 3.23
CA ARG A 231 -28.22 0.94 3.01
C ARG A 231 -27.13 1.99 3.25
N PHE A 232 -26.27 1.80 4.26
CA PHE A 232 -25.11 2.67 4.48
C PHE A 232 -24.12 2.56 3.32
N TYR A 233 -23.71 1.34 2.97
CA TYR A 233 -22.76 1.08 1.88
C TYR A 233 -23.29 1.52 0.51
N PHE A 234 -24.59 1.48 0.29
CA PHE A 234 -25.21 1.98 -0.93
C PHE A 234 -25.06 3.50 -1.08
N GLN A 235 -24.91 4.25 0.01
CA GLN A 235 -24.58 5.69 -0.06
C GLN A 235 -23.10 5.92 -0.39
N PHE A 236 -22.24 4.97 -0.06
CA PHE A 236 -20.79 5.01 -0.27
C PHE A 236 -20.31 3.76 -1.03
N PRO A 237 -20.74 3.56 -2.29
CA PRO A 237 -20.52 2.31 -3.02
C PRO A 237 -19.03 1.99 -3.25
N VAL A 238 -18.17 3.01 -3.34
CA VAL A 238 -16.72 2.80 -3.46
C VAL A 238 -16.12 2.29 -2.15
N LEU A 239 -16.60 2.76 -0.99
CA LEU A 239 -16.20 2.20 0.30
C LEU A 239 -16.58 0.73 0.41
N ALA A 240 -17.80 0.38 -0.01
CA ALA A 240 -18.30 -1.00 -0.02
C ALA A 240 -17.43 -1.91 -0.90
N ARG A 241 -17.13 -1.45 -2.12
CA ARG A 241 -16.26 -2.14 -3.08
C ARG A 241 -14.87 -2.36 -2.49
N TRP A 242 -14.24 -1.32 -1.95
CA TRP A 242 -12.89 -1.40 -1.42
C TRP A 242 -12.78 -2.24 -0.16
N LEU A 243 -13.71 -2.13 0.79
CA LEU A 243 -13.74 -3.01 1.95
C LEU A 243 -13.83 -4.47 1.51
N ALA A 244 -14.81 -4.81 0.66
CA ALA A 244 -14.98 -6.17 0.19
C ALA A 244 -13.75 -6.69 -0.56
N GLN A 245 -13.20 -5.90 -1.47
CA GLN A 245 -12.06 -6.31 -2.27
C GLN A 245 -10.79 -6.50 -1.41
N VAL A 246 -10.49 -5.56 -0.51
CA VAL A 246 -9.33 -5.65 0.39
C VAL A 246 -9.51 -6.78 1.39
N THR A 247 -10.73 -7.05 1.87
CA THR A 247 -11.00 -8.21 2.71
C THR A 247 -10.73 -9.52 1.97
N GLY A 248 -11.16 -9.63 0.71
CA GLY A 248 -10.87 -10.80 -0.13
C GLY A 248 -9.37 -11.01 -0.29
N PHE A 249 -8.65 -9.96 -0.66
CA PHE A 249 -7.19 -9.97 -0.74
C PHE A 249 -6.52 -10.37 0.57
N LEU A 250 -6.99 -9.86 1.70
CA LEU A 250 -6.41 -10.15 3.00
C LEU A 250 -6.72 -11.57 3.49
N CYS A 251 -7.88 -12.14 3.13
CA CYS A 251 -8.16 -13.56 3.32
C CYS A 251 -7.15 -14.42 2.53
N ASP A 252 -7.02 -14.16 1.23
CA ASP A 252 -6.13 -14.94 0.37
C ASP A 252 -4.66 -14.80 0.80
N PHE A 253 -4.24 -13.58 1.13
CA PHE A 253 -2.91 -13.30 1.65
C PHE A 253 -2.67 -13.98 3.01
N GLY A 254 -3.62 -13.88 3.93
CA GLY A 254 -3.54 -14.52 5.24
C GLY A 254 -3.39 -16.04 5.13
N GLU A 255 -4.22 -16.69 4.30
CA GLU A 255 -4.12 -18.12 3.99
C GLU A 255 -2.74 -18.47 3.42
N GLU A 256 -2.26 -17.70 2.44
CA GLU A 256 -0.96 -17.87 1.79
C GLU A 256 0.20 -17.79 2.80
N VAL A 257 0.25 -16.76 3.67
CA VAL A 257 1.32 -16.58 4.65
C VAL A 257 1.28 -17.67 5.72
N ILE A 258 0.11 -17.99 6.25
CA ILE A 258 -0.09 -19.01 7.29
C ILE A 258 0.40 -20.38 6.78
N GLN A 259 -0.02 -20.78 5.58
CA GLN A 259 0.38 -22.06 4.99
C GLN A 259 1.88 -22.10 4.69
N ARG A 260 2.46 -21.00 4.18
CA ARG A 260 3.90 -20.93 3.90
C ARG A 260 4.73 -21.03 5.17
N LEU A 261 4.37 -20.31 6.24
CA LEU A 261 5.05 -20.39 7.53
C LEU A 261 4.98 -21.78 8.13
N ALA A 262 3.82 -22.43 8.08
CA ALA A 262 3.67 -23.80 8.56
C ALA A 262 4.53 -24.78 7.75
N ARG A 263 4.55 -24.65 6.42
CA ARG A 263 5.32 -25.51 5.51
C ARG A 263 6.82 -25.32 5.64
N ASP A 264 7.29 -24.08 5.70
CA ASP A 264 8.72 -23.75 5.64
C ASP A 264 9.38 -23.70 7.03
N ARG A 265 8.65 -24.08 8.09
CA ARG A 265 9.04 -24.02 9.50
C ARG A 265 10.42 -24.63 9.79
N GLU A 266 10.72 -25.80 9.23
CA GLU A 266 12.00 -26.48 9.44
C GLU A 266 13.16 -25.74 8.76
N GLN A 267 12.93 -25.22 7.54
CA GLN A 267 13.92 -24.44 6.81
C GLN A 267 14.19 -23.09 7.49
N ILE A 268 13.15 -22.43 8.02
CA ILE A 268 13.28 -21.21 8.82
C ILE A 268 14.11 -21.50 10.08
N SER A 269 13.77 -22.55 10.81
CA SER A 269 14.51 -23.01 11.99
C SER A 269 15.99 -23.27 11.69
N GLY A 270 16.26 -24.03 10.62
CA GLY A 270 17.62 -24.34 10.18
C GLY A 270 18.42 -23.10 9.76
N ARG A 271 17.77 -22.16 9.06
CA ARG A 271 18.45 -20.98 8.51
C ARG A 271 18.74 -19.90 9.55
N PHE A 272 17.78 -19.61 10.42
CA PHE A 272 17.85 -18.44 11.32
C PHE A 272 18.11 -18.80 12.78
N PHE A 273 17.82 -20.04 13.19
CA PHE A 273 17.79 -20.40 14.62
C PHE A 273 18.61 -21.65 14.94
N SER A 274 19.62 -21.96 14.12
CA SER A 274 20.51 -23.11 14.32
C SER A 274 19.75 -24.45 14.48
N GLY A 275 18.61 -24.59 13.81
CA GLY A 275 17.77 -25.80 13.87
C GLY A 275 16.86 -25.90 15.10
N LYS A 276 16.81 -24.90 15.98
CA LYS A 276 15.89 -24.90 17.13
C LYS A 276 14.42 -24.90 16.67
N PRO A 277 13.62 -25.92 17.02
CA PRO A 277 12.21 -26.00 16.61
C PRO A 277 11.40 -24.76 17.02
N ILE A 278 10.71 -24.17 16.04
CA ILE A 278 9.72 -23.11 16.25
C ILE A 278 8.48 -23.75 16.85
N THR A 279 8.12 -23.55 18.12
CA THR A 279 6.91 -24.17 18.71
C THR A 279 5.63 -23.49 18.27
N GLN A 280 5.68 -22.18 18.00
CA GLN A 280 4.51 -21.40 17.62
C GLN A 280 4.86 -20.17 16.75
N VAL A 281 3.96 -19.78 15.85
CA VAL A 281 3.87 -18.45 15.22
C VAL A 281 2.92 -17.63 16.08
N LYS A 282 3.44 -16.61 16.77
CA LYS A 282 2.74 -15.89 17.83
C LYS A 282 1.85 -14.76 17.32
N SER A 283 2.40 -13.90 16.47
CA SER A 283 1.72 -12.68 16.01
C SER A 283 2.31 -12.22 14.68
N PHE A 284 1.54 -11.39 13.97
CA PHE A 284 1.97 -10.64 12.80
C PHE A 284 1.95 -9.14 13.11
N LYS A 285 3.02 -8.43 12.74
CA LYS A 285 2.97 -6.97 12.62
C LYS A 285 2.91 -6.62 11.14
N LEU A 286 1.79 -6.02 10.76
CA LEU A 286 1.47 -5.57 9.40
C LEU A 286 1.30 -4.04 9.38
N GLY A 287 1.26 -3.47 8.18
CA GLY A 287 0.97 -2.04 7.97
C GLY A 287 2.20 -1.12 8.03
N ASN A 288 3.40 -1.71 8.11
CA ASN A 288 4.68 -0.98 8.11
C ASN A 288 5.36 -0.92 6.73
N SER A 289 4.68 -1.39 5.69
CA SER A 289 5.13 -1.31 4.31
C SER A 289 3.95 -1.09 3.38
N ASP A 290 4.23 -0.64 2.16
CA ASP A 290 3.22 -0.47 1.12
C ASP A 290 2.49 -1.78 0.81
N TYR A 291 1.25 -1.65 0.31
CA TYR A 291 0.47 -2.76 -0.19
C TYR A 291 0.59 -2.84 -1.71
N HIS A 292 0.83 -4.05 -2.22
CA HIS A 292 1.04 -4.31 -3.64
C HIS A 292 0.34 -5.61 -4.07
N ALA A 293 0.04 -5.71 -5.38
CA ALA A 293 -0.29 -6.97 -6.05
C ALA A 293 -1.35 -7.84 -5.32
N GLY A 294 -2.51 -7.25 -5.03
CA GLY A 294 -3.58 -7.88 -4.27
C GLY A 294 -3.40 -7.73 -2.76
N GLY A 295 -3.06 -6.52 -2.30
CA GLY A 295 -2.97 -6.21 -0.87
C GLY A 295 -1.82 -6.87 -0.10
N LYS A 296 -0.83 -7.44 -0.78
CA LYS A 296 0.33 -8.08 -0.15
C LYS A 296 1.28 -7.03 0.41
N SER A 297 1.84 -7.30 1.59
CA SER A 297 2.77 -6.42 2.28
C SER A 297 3.77 -7.23 3.11
N VAL A 298 4.89 -6.61 3.49
CA VAL A 298 5.87 -7.25 4.39
C VAL A 298 5.20 -7.53 5.74
N VAL A 299 5.50 -8.69 6.32
CA VAL A 299 4.98 -9.12 7.62
C VAL A 299 6.16 -9.38 8.55
N ILE A 300 6.21 -8.69 9.68
CA ILE A 300 7.14 -9.06 10.77
C ILE A 300 6.44 -10.15 11.58
N VAL A 301 7.08 -11.31 11.68
CA VAL A 301 6.51 -12.50 12.30
C VAL A 301 7.21 -12.79 13.62
N GLU A 302 6.46 -12.76 14.71
CA GLU A 302 6.96 -13.17 16.02
C GLU A 302 6.78 -14.69 16.20
N LEU A 303 7.82 -15.34 16.70
CA LEU A 303 7.91 -16.78 16.83
C LEU A 303 8.22 -17.17 18.27
N GLU A 304 7.72 -18.32 18.68
CA GLU A 304 8.20 -19.03 19.85
C GLU A 304 9.11 -20.17 19.42
N LEU A 305 10.27 -20.28 20.07
CA LEU A 305 11.21 -21.37 19.88
C LEU A 305 11.25 -22.23 21.15
N ILE A 306 11.50 -23.53 21.01
CA ILE A 306 11.61 -24.41 22.18
C ILE A 306 12.76 -23.96 23.10
N ASN A 307 12.46 -23.83 24.39
CA ASN A 307 13.42 -23.45 25.44
C ASN A 307 14.27 -22.21 25.08
N SER A 308 13.64 -21.18 24.51
CA SER A 308 14.33 -19.97 24.05
C SER A 308 13.41 -18.76 24.17
N GLU A 309 14.02 -17.58 24.19
CA GLU A 309 13.31 -16.32 24.11
C GLU A 309 12.52 -16.21 22.78
N PRO A 310 11.46 -15.37 22.73
CA PRO A 310 10.76 -15.07 21.49
C PRO A 310 11.72 -14.64 20.39
N ALA A 311 11.51 -15.15 19.19
CA ALA A 311 12.29 -14.83 18.00
C ALA A 311 11.46 -14.04 17.00
N THR A 312 12.11 -13.39 16.04
CA THR A 312 11.43 -12.60 15.02
C THR A 312 12.09 -12.83 13.66
N ILE A 313 11.27 -12.91 12.61
CA ILE A 313 11.72 -12.92 11.21
C ILE A 313 10.89 -11.94 10.40
N VAL A 314 11.40 -11.56 9.23
CA VAL A 314 10.67 -10.75 8.26
C VAL A 314 10.22 -11.65 7.11
N TYR A 315 8.91 -11.75 6.89
CA TYR A 315 8.34 -12.41 5.72
C TYR A 315 8.07 -11.38 4.63
N LYS A 316 8.60 -11.62 3.43
CA LYS A 316 8.44 -10.76 2.26
C LYS A 316 7.69 -11.51 1.16
N PRO A 317 6.48 -11.08 0.77
CA PRO A 317 5.66 -11.78 -0.23
C PRO A 317 6.07 -11.44 -1.67
N ARG A 318 7.38 -11.34 -1.90
CA ARG A 318 8.00 -11.06 -3.19
C ARG A 318 9.34 -11.77 -3.31
N CYS A 319 9.86 -11.86 -4.53
CA CYS A 319 11.22 -12.34 -4.75
C CYS A 319 12.23 -11.51 -3.93
N ILE A 320 13.09 -12.19 -3.18
CA ILE A 320 14.17 -11.58 -2.39
C ILE A 320 15.56 -12.06 -2.81
N GLN A 321 15.66 -12.58 -4.05
CA GLN A 321 16.93 -13.05 -4.59
C GLN A 321 17.96 -11.93 -4.72
N SER A 322 17.53 -10.69 -4.96
CA SER A 322 18.43 -9.53 -5.00
C SER A 322 19.03 -9.22 -3.61
N GLU A 323 18.28 -9.47 -2.54
CA GLU A 323 18.79 -9.35 -1.16
C GLU A 323 19.81 -10.46 -0.87
N ALA A 324 19.52 -11.70 -1.24
CA ALA A 324 20.48 -12.81 -1.10
C ALA A 324 21.74 -12.58 -1.95
N ALA A 325 21.59 -12.08 -3.18
CA ALA A 325 22.69 -11.72 -4.06
C ALA A 325 23.57 -10.61 -3.47
N MET A 326 22.95 -9.60 -2.84
CA MET A 326 23.67 -8.58 -2.09
C MET A 326 24.50 -9.23 -0.97
N GLN A 327 23.92 -10.11 -0.15
CA GLN A 327 24.67 -10.77 0.92
C GLN A 327 25.90 -11.53 0.39
N GLY A 328 25.76 -12.26 -0.72
CA GLY A 328 26.88 -12.95 -1.36
C GLY A 328 27.96 -12.02 -1.94
N LEU A 329 27.56 -10.83 -2.42
CA LEU A 329 28.50 -9.80 -2.87
C LEU A 329 29.26 -9.20 -1.68
N LEU A 330 28.58 -8.88 -0.58
CA LEU A 330 29.19 -8.37 0.65
C LEU A 330 30.20 -9.39 1.21
N GLU A 331 29.84 -10.67 1.27
CA GLU A 331 30.75 -11.75 1.67
C GLU A 331 31.98 -11.85 0.77
N THR A 332 31.81 -11.65 -0.54
CA THR A 332 32.92 -11.65 -1.50
C THR A 332 33.87 -10.48 -1.25
N LEU A 333 33.34 -9.27 -1.03
CA LEU A 333 34.13 -8.08 -0.75
C LEU A 333 34.85 -8.17 0.61
N THR A 334 34.18 -8.70 1.64
CA THR A 334 34.79 -8.95 2.96
C THR A 334 35.93 -9.98 2.85
N ARG A 335 35.71 -11.11 2.16
CA ARG A 335 36.74 -12.15 1.95
C ARG A 335 37.96 -11.60 1.21
N ASP A 336 37.74 -10.75 0.22
CA ASP A 336 38.78 -10.09 -0.56
C ASP A 336 39.45 -8.92 0.20
N LYS A 337 39.05 -8.66 1.45
CA LYS A 337 39.55 -7.59 2.33
C LYS A 337 39.32 -6.18 1.77
N VAL A 338 38.26 -6.01 0.97
CA VAL A 338 37.90 -4.74 0.35
C VAL A 338 37.28 -3.79 1.35
N VAL A 339 36.20 -4.20 2.01
CA VAL A 339 35.57 -3.54 3.16
C VAL A 339 34.98 -4.67 4.00
N GLU A 340 35.06 -4.57 5.33
CA GLU A 340 34.47 -5.56 6.22
C GLU A 340 32.98 -5.25 6.42
N PHE A 341 32.13 -5.95 5.67
CA PHE A 341 30.68 -5.89 5.80
C PHE A 341 30.16 -7.01 6.69
N ALA A 342 29.12 -6.72 7.48
CA ALA A 342 28.27 -7.74 8.07
C ALA A 342 27.22 -8.21 7.05
N SER A 343 26.85 -9.49 7.13
CA SER A 343 25.72 -10.05 6.38
C SER A 343 24.60 -10.50 7.31
N TYR A 344 23.40 -10.64 6.76
CA TYR A 344 22.23 -11.16 7.47
C TYR A 344 21.64 -12.38 6.75
N GLY A 345 20.93 -13.20 7.50
CA GLY A 345 20.28 -14.39 6.98
C GLY A 345 19.18 -14.06 5.96
N VAL A 346 19.21 -14.73 4.82
CA VAL A 346 18.13 -14.73 3.83
C VAL A 346 17.76 -16.17 3.46
N LEU A 347 16.47 -16.45 3.37
CA LEU A 347 15.88 -17.70 2.90
C LEU A 347 14.96 -17.42 1.71
N CYS A 348 15.50 -17.61 0.49
CA CYS A 348 14.73 -17.43 -0.73
C CYS A 348 13.80 -18.62 -0.99
N ARG A 349 12.59 -18.32 -1.44
CA ARG A 349 11.60 -19.28 -1.92
C ARG A 349 11.09 -18.81 -3.28
N ASP A 350 10.22 -19.59 -3.90
CA ASP A 350 9.67 -19.24 -5.21
C ASP A 350 8.60 -18.15 -5.07
N GLY A 351 8.93 -16.93 -5.49
CA GLY A 351 8.03 -15.76 -5.46
C GLY A 351 7.87 -15.09 -4.08
N TYR A 352 8.55 -15.55 -3.03
CA TYR A 352 8.53 -14.96 -1.69
C TYR A 352 9.83 -15.32 -0.94
N GLY A 353 10.02 -14.82 0.29
CA GLY A 353 11.05 -15.35 1.16
C GLY A 353 11.02 -14.80 2.58
N TYR A 354 12.05 -15.17 3.34
CA TYR A 354 12.23 -14.77 4.73
C TYR A 354 13.60 -14.12 4.90
N ALA A 355 13.67 -13.08 5.71
CA ALA A 355 14.90 -12.43 6.13
C ALA A 355 15.04 -12.45 7.65
N GLU A 356 16.29 -12.48 8.11
CA GLU A 356 16.64 -12.25 9.50
C GLU A 356 16.13 -10.88 9.95
N PHE A 357 15.59 -10.82 11.16
CA PHE A 357 15.14 -9.56 11.75
C PHE A 357 16.31 -8.85 12.41
N ILE A 358 16.69 -7.69 11.88
CA ILE A 358 17.71 -6.82 12.48
C ILE A 358 17.02 -5.92 13.52
N ALA A 359 17.27 -6.18 14.79
CA ALA A 359 16.63 -5.48 15.89
C ALA A 359 17.04 -3.99 15.96
N SER A 360 16.07 -3.11 16.16
CA SER A 360 16.31 -1.70 16.44
C SER A 360 16.92 -1.50 17.85
N GLY A 361 17.47 -0.32 18.11
CA GLY A 361 18.08 0.04 19.40
C GLY A 361 19.47 -0.54 19.68
N LYS A 362 20.03 -1.33 18.76
CA LYS A 362 21.41 -1.86 18.82
C LYS A 362 22.44 -0.98 18.12
N ASN A 363 22.17 0.31 18.04
CA ASN A 363 22.96 1.27 17.28
C ASN A 363 23.98 2.05 18.12
N HIS A 364 24.28 1.58 19.33
CA HIS A 364 25.31 2.15 20.19
C HIS A 364 26.63 1.39 20.04
N VAL A 365 27.71 2.12 19.74
CA VAL A 365 29.07 1.57 19.67
C VAL A 365 29.93 2.03 20.84
N GLN A 366 30.89 1.17 21.19
CA GLN A 366 31.80 1.38 22.33
C GLN A 366 33.12 2.04 21.94
N SER A 367 33.45 2.14 20.65
CA SER A 367 34.70 2.71 20.18
C SER A 367 34.52 3.59 18.94
N GLN A 368 35.40 4.58 18.79
CA GLN A 368 35.48 5.41 17.59
C GLN A 368 35.81 4.57 16.35
N ALA A 369 36.66 3.55 16.48
CA ALA A 369 37.01 2.65 15.38
C ALA A 369 35.78 1.87 14.86
N SER A 370 34.85 1.50 15.73
CA SER A 370 33.58 0.88 15.32
C SER A 370 32.69 1.85 14.54
N ALA A 371 32.62 3.12 14.96
CA ALA A 371 31.91 4.15 14.21
C ALA A 371 32.55 4.39 12.83
N GLU A 372 33.88 4.42 12.78
CA GLU A 372 34.64 4.55 11.53
C GLU A 372 34.40 3.38 10.59
N GLY A 373 34.43 2.15 11.09
CA GLY A 373 34.10 0.94 10.32
C GLY A 373 32.68 0.97 9.74
N PHE A 374 31.69 1.41 10.52
CA PHE A 374 30.33 1.62 10.01
C PHE A 374 30.29 2.62 8.84
N TYR A 375 30.97 3.77 8.96
CA TYR A 375 30.99 4.76 7.88
C TYR A 375 31.80 4.32 6.65
N GLN A 376 32.83 3.47 6.83
CA GLN A 376 33.47 2.77 5.72
C GLN A 376 32.49 1.82 5.01
N GLN A 377 31.68 1.06 5.74
CA GLN A 377 30.62 0.22 5.16
C GLN A 377 29.60 1.07 4.38
N LEU A 378 29.18 2.21 4.93
CA LEU A 378 28.25 3.14 4.28
C LEU A 378 28.81 3.65 2.94
N GLY A 379 30.09 4.03 2.92
CA GLY A 379 30.81 4.37 1.69
C GLY A 379 30.88 3.21 0.68
N GLY A 380 31.10 1.99 1.19
CA GLY A 380 31.07 0.78 0.38
C GLY A 380 29.70 0.53 -0.27
N PHE A 381 28.60 0.63 0.48
CA PHE A 381 27.23 0.52 -0.06
C PHE A 381 26.94 1.58 -1.11
N LEU A 382 27.37 2.82 -0.89
CA LEU A 382 27.26 3.91 -1.86
C LEU A 382 27.92 3.55 -3.19
N SER A 383 29.11 2.95 -3.14
CA SER A 383 29.86 2.51 -4.31
C SER A 383 29.16 1.37 -5.04
N ILE A 384 28.67 0.36 -4.31
CA ILE A 384 27.92 -0.77 -4.88
C ILE A 384 26.69 -0.26 -5.65
N PHE A 385 25.83 0.55 -5.01
CA PHE A 385 24.62 1.06 -5.65
C PHE A 385 24.93 1.98 -6.82
N TYR A 386 25.97 2.82 -6.71
CA TYR A 386 26.41 3.66 -7.83
C TYR A 386 26.83 2.83 -9.06
N ILE A 387 27.66 1.79 -8.86
CA ILE A 387 28.18 0.94 -9.95
C ILE A 387 27.07 0.12 -10.58
N LEU A 388 26.19 -0.47 -9.76
CA LEU A 388 25.07 -1.29 -10.21
C LEU A 388 23.89 -0.46 -10.76
N GLY A 389 23.95 0.86 -10.59
CA GLY A 389 22.92 1.80 -11.00
C GLY A 389 21.66 1.78 -10.12
N GLY A 390 21.75 1.16 -8.94
CA GLY A 390 20.65 1.06 -8.00
C GLY A 390 20.28 2.39 -7.33
N CYS A 391 19.09 2.41 -6.74
CA CYS A 391 18.52 3.54 -6.03
C CYS A 391 17.80 3.10 -4.75
N ASP A 392 17.13 4.04 -4.08
CA ASP A 392 16.25 3.78 -2.92
C ASP A 392 16.96 3.41 -1.60
N LEU A 393 18.20 3.87 -1.41
CA LEU A 393 18.88 3.85 -0.10
C LEU A 393 18.38 4.98 0.82
N HIS A 394 17.08 5.09 1.02
CA HIS A 394 16.47 6.02 1.96
C HIS A 394 16.60 5.53 3.42
N PHE A 395 16.34 6.40 4.38
CA PHE A 395 16.59 6.11 5.81
C PHE A 395 15.83 4.87 6.32
N GLU A 396 14.65 4.59 5.79
CA GLU A 396 13.84 3.42 6.14
C GLU A 396 14.48 2.08 5.71
N ASN A 397 15.35 2.11 4.70
CA ASN A 397 16.00 0.93 4.13
C ASN A 397 17.40 0.66 4.70
N VAL A 398 17.93 1.59 5.53
CA VAL A 398 19.22 1.46 6.20
C VAL A 398 19.01 1.16 7.68
N LEU A 399 19.50 0.00 8.11
CA LEU A 399 19.44 -0.45 9.51
C LEU A 399 20.84 -0.48 10.11
N VAL A 400 20.96 -0.10 11.38
CA VAL A 400 22.21 -0.13 12.14
C VAL A 400 22.05 -1.03 13.36
N ALA A 401 22.89 -2.06 13.44
CA ALA A 401 22.94 -2.93 14.60
C ALA A 401 24.36 -3.41 14.85
N ASP A 402 24.75 -3.48 16.13
CA ASP A 402 26.00 -4.06 16.60
C ASP A 402 27.23 -3.49 15.86
N GLY A 403 27.20 -2.19 15.55
CA GLY A 403 28.27 -1.45 14.87
C GLY A 403 28.35 -1.64 13.34
N ASN A 404 27.34 -2.25 12.73
CA ASN A 404 27.30 -2.53 11.29
C ASN A 404 26.07 -1.90 10.62
N GLY A 405 26.21 -1.56 9.34
CA GLY A 405 25.11 -1.13 8.48
C GLY A 405 24.55 -2.29 7.67
N PHE A 406 23.22 -2.35 7.57
CA PHE A 406 22.49 -3.34 6.79
C PHE A 406 21.52 -2.65 5.85
N ILE A 407 21.50 -3.09 4.59
CA ILE A 407 20.50 -2.66 3.62
C ILE A 407 19.41 -3.72 3.60
N CYS A 408 18.23 -3.38 4.12
CA CYS A 408 17.15 -4.34 4.30
C CYS A 408 16.26 -4.49 3.07
N ASP A 409 16.35 -3.59 2.09
CA ASP A 409 15.69 -3.73 0.79
C ASP A 409 16.67 -3.54 -0.37
N CYS A 410 16.79 -4.58 -1.21
CA CYS A 410 17.68 -4.61 -2.36
C CYS A 410 16.91 -4.85 -3.67
N GLU A 411 15.60 -4.63 -3.71
CA GLU A 411 14.82 -4.86 -4.94
C GLU A 411 15.15 -3.87 -6.07
N THR A 412 15.73 -2.71 -5.74
CA THR A 412 16.15 -1.63 -6.66
C THR A 412 17.67 -1.56 -6.87
N VAL A 413 18.42 -2.59 -6.47
CA VAL A 413 19.89 -2.58 -6.51
C VAL A 413 20.46 -2.52 -7.94
N LEU A 414 19.76 -3.10 -8.91
CA LEU A 414 20.10 -3.01 -10.32
C LEU A 414 19.21 -1.96 -10.99
N GLU A 415 19.77 -1.20 -11.92
CA GLU A 415 18.99 -0.23 -12.69
C GLU A 415 18.09 -0.92 -13.72
N VAL A 416 16.83 -0.52 -13.78
CA VAL A 416 15.91 -0.89 -14.87
C VAL A 416 15.66 0.33 -15.74
N LEU A 417 16.18 0.30 -16.97
CA LEU A 417 15.99 1.37 -17.95
C LEU A 417 14.86 1.02 -18.92
N PRO A 418 13.85 1.88 -19.08
CA PRO A 418 12.86 1.73 -20.15
C PRO A 418 13.52 1.74 -21.53
N LEU A 419 12.97 0.96 -22.46
CA LEU A 419 13.43 0.93 -23.84
C LEU A 419 13.36 2.33 -24.48
N GLY A 420 14.43 2.72 -25.17
CA GLY A 420 14.53 4.03 -25.83
C GLY A 420 14.90 5.19 -24.91
N ILE A 421 15.24 4.91 -23.64
CA ILE A 421 15.83 5.89 -22.73
C ILE A 421 17.31 5.58 -22.55
N ASP A 422 18.15 6.50 -23.02
CA ASP A 422 19.59 6.46 -22.78
C ASP A 422 19.92 7.05 -21.40
N LYS A 423 21.02 6.56 -20.81
CA LYS A 423 21.61 7.22 -19.64
C LYS A 423 22.03 8.64 -20.00
N MET A 424 21.97 9.53 -19.01
CA MET A 424 22.44 10.91 -19.15
C MET A 424 23.78 11.07 -18.42
N PRO A 425 24.90 10.61 -19.02
CA PRO A 425 26.20 10.65 -18.36
C PRO A 425 26.64 12.09 -18.08
N GLY A 426 27.34 12.28 -16.96
CA GLY A 426 27.87 13.59 -16.56
C GLY A 426 26.82 14.54 -15.99
N THR A 427 25.62 14.07 -15.69
CA THR A 427 24.59 14.83 -14.96
C THR A 427 24.58 14.46 -13.48
N VAL A 428 24.00 15.32 -12.63
CA VAL A 428 23.82 15.01 -11.20
C VAL A 428 22.90 13.78 -11.01
N LEU A 429 22.01 13.52 -11.97
CA LEU A 429 21.16 12.32 -12.00
C LEU A 429 21.98 11.04 -12.24
N ASP A 430 23.14 11.13 -12.87
CA ASP A 430 24.08 10.02 -13.02
C ASP A 430 25.27 10.16 -12.08
N SER A 431 24.97 10.27 -10.79
CA SER A 431 25.96 10.40 -9.72
C SER A 431 25.53 9.63 -8.47
N VAL A 432 26.36 9.64 -7.45
CA VAL A 432 26.08 9.03 -6.14
C VAL A 432 24.79 9.54 -5.48
N PHE A 433 24.28 10.73 -5.85
CA PHE A 433 23.02 11.27 -5.33
C PHE A 433 21.80 10.43 -5.74
N LYS A 434 21.84 9.77 -6.91
CA LYS A 434 20.72 8.93 -7.38
C LYS A 434 20.47 7.71 -6.49
N THR A 435 21.47 7.32 -5.69
CA THR A 435 21.36 6.16 -4.81
C THR A 435 20.35 6.38 -3.68
N GLY A 436 20.05 7.64 -3.33
CA GLY A 436 19.19 7.99 -2.19
C GLY A 436 19.93 8.04 -0.85
N LEU A 437 21.19 7.60 -0.79
CA LEU A 437 21.96 7.56 0.47
C LEU A 437 22.42 8.95 0.92
N LEU A 438 22.72 9.83 -0.03
CA LEU A 438 23.15 11.20 0.20
C LEU A 438 22.01 12.18 -0.10
N GLU A 439 21.98 13.30 0.63
CA GLU A 439 21.07 14.40 0.34
C GLU A 439 21.37 15.02 -1.02
N TRP A 440 20.33 15.41 -1.76
CA TRP A 440 20.50 16.18 -2.99
C TRP A 440 21.15 17.54 -2.67
N PRO A 441 21.99 18.09 -3.56
CA PRO A 441 22.56 19.42 -3.37
C PRO A 441 21.45 20.48 -3.40
N ASP A 442 21.06 21.00 -2.24
CA ASP A 442 20.06 22.07 -2.12
C ASP A 442 20.69 23.38 -1.58
N PRO A 443 20.49 24.53 -2.25
CA PRO A 443 20.85 25.85 -1.75
C PRO A 443 19.90 26.45 -0.67
N GLY A 444 18.82 25.79 -0.21
CA GLY A 444 17.79 26.43 0.64
C GLY A 444 17.09 25.57 1.71
N ASP A 445 16.81 26.25 2.83
CA ASP A 445 15.97 25.98 4.01
C ASP A 445 16.27 24.81 4.99
N LYS A 446 16.21 25.11 6.30
CA LYS A 446 16.53 24.16 7.40
C LYS A 446 15.35 23.26 7.79
N ASN A 447 14.16 23.51 7.26
CA ASN A 447 12.90 22.85 7.64
C ASN A 447 12.41 21.79 6.64
N GLU A 448 13.22 21.40 5.65
CA GLU A 448 12.82 20.39 4.68
C GLU A 448 12.92 18.95 5.21
N MET A 449 12.00 18.11 4.73
CA MET A 449 11.95 16.68 5.03
C MET A 449 13.17 15.99 4.41
N LYS A 450 14.07 15.49 5.25
CA LYS A 450 15.25 14.73 4.84
C LYS A 450 14.95 13.24 4.81
N LEU A 451 15.05 12.65 3.64
CA LEU A 451 14.77 11.22 3.41
C LEU A 451 16.04 10.40 3.13
N SER A 452 17.23 11.01 3.10
CA SER A 452 18.44 10.28 2.71
C SER A 452 18.81 9.17 3.68
N GLY A 453 19.42 8.09 3.20
CA GLY A 453 19.88 6.99 4.06
C GLY A 453 20.87 7.42 5.15
N SER A 454 21.73 8.40 4.87
CA SER A 454 22.80 8.83 5.79
C SER A 454 22.36 9.83 6.86
N ARG A 455 21.34 10.66 6.61
CA ARG A 455 20.91 11.73 7.54
C ARG A 455 19.41 11.79 7.80
N GLY A 456 18.59 11.09 7.01
CA GLY A 456 17.14 11.08 7.15
C GLY A 456 16.65 10.45 8.45
N GLY A 457 15.33 10.39 8.61
CA GLY A 457 14.69 9.94 9.84
C GLY A 457 14.75 10.95 10.99
N ASP A 458 15.02 12.24 10.68
CA ASP A 458 14.79 13.32 11.65
C ASP A 458 13.30 13.55 11.80
N SER A 459 12.88 13.94 13.00
CA SER A 459 11.52 14.41 13.21
C SER A 459 11.28 15.64 12.34
N TYR A 460 10.23 15.64 11.53
CA TYR A 460 9.87 16.77 10.68
C TYR A 460 8.41 17.16 10.88
N GLU A 461 8.10 18.42 10.57
CA GLU A 461 6.74 18.90 10.48
C GLU A 461 6.20 18.67 9.07
N VAL A 462 5.06 18.01 8.94
CA VAL A 462 4.46 17.76 7.63
C VAL A 462 4.17 19.12 6.96
N PRO A 463 4.68 19.39 5.74
CA PRO A 463 4.63 20.73 5.12
C PRO A 463 3.23 21.09 4.58
N HIS A 464 2.26 20.21 4.76
CA HIS A 464 0.88 20.37 4.30
C HIS A 464 -0.08 19.85 5.37
N GLN A 465 -1.33 20.29 5.29
CA GLN A 465 -2.37 19.83 6.20
C GLN A 465 -2.65 18.34 6.01
N VAL A 466 -2.73 17.62 7.12
CA VAL A 466 -3.11 16.19 7.11
C VAL A 466 -4.48 15.99 7.76
N PRO A 467 -5.31 15.10 7.20
CA PRO A 467 -6.60 14.77 7.80
C PRO A 467 -6.38 13.92 9.07
N LYS A 468 -6.98 14.34 10.17
CA LYS A 468 -6.94 13.63 11.45
C LYS A 468 -8.33 13.56 12.07
N VAL A 469 -8.67 12.41 12.64
CA VAL A 469 -9.88 12.27 13.44
C VAL A 469 -9.84 13.25 14.60
N ASN A 470 -10.90 14.03 14.77
CA ASN A 470 -11.00 15.05 15.79
C ASN A 470 -11.14 14.45 17.20
N LYS A 471 -11.20 15.32 18.21
CA LYS A 471 -11.37 14.91 19.62
C LYS A 471 -12.80 14.49 19.96
N GLY A 472 -13.78 14.73 19.08
CA GLY A 472 -15.18 14.34 19.24
C GLY A 472 -15.43 12.85 18.96
N ARG A 473 -14.42 11.98 19.09
CA ARG A 473 -14.61 10.53 18.99
C ARG A 473 -15.70 10.08 19.96
N MET A 474 -16.46 9.08 19.54
CA MET A 474 -17.57 8.52 20.33
C MET A 474 -18.69 9.52 20.65
N SER A 475 -18.91 10.50 19.76
CA SER A 475 -20.00 11.48 19.87
C SER A 475 -20.57 11.82 18.50
N LEU A 476 -21.72 12.50 18.45
CA LEU A 476 -22.27 13.03 17.19
C LEU A 476 -21.46 14.22 16.62
N ALA A 477 -20.46 14.71 17.38
CA ALA A 477 -19.45 15.66 16.90
C ALA A 477 -18.21 14.97 16.27
N LEU A 478 -18.24 13.64 16.10
CA LEU A 478 -17.21 12.91 15.34
C LEU A 478 -17.00 13.56 13.98
N GLY A 479 -15.75 13.78 13.63
CA GLY A 479 -15.37 14.25 12.31
C GLY A 479 -13.88 14.22 12.07
N VAL A 480 -13.50 14.64 10.87
CA VAL A 480 -12.10 14.73 10.47
C VAL A 480 -11.73 16.19 10.23
N GLU A 481 -10.64 16.61 10.86
CA GLU A 481 -10.08 17.96 10.74
C GLU A 481 -8.74 17.92 10.03
N TYR A 482 -8.45 18.98 9.27
CA TYR A 482 -7.16 19.18 8.64
C TYR A 482 -6.23 19.92 9.59
N GLN A 483 -5.15 19.27 10.00
CA GLN A 483 -4.18 19.82 10.95
C GLN A 483 -2.87 20.14 10.24
N SER A 484 -2.38 21.37 10.43
CA SER A 484 -0.99 21.77 10.16
C SER A 484 -0.13 21.52 11.40
N GLY A 485 1.20 21.57 11.30
CA GLY A 485 2.03 21.44 12.50
C GLY A 485 2.26 20.02 12.99
N ILE A 486 1.87 19.01 12.22
CA ILE A 486 2.01 17.62 12.65
C ILE A 486 3.48 17.22 12.57
N ARG A 487 4.08 17.06 13.75
CA ARG A 487 5.43 16.52 13.89
C ARG A 487 5.37 15.00 13.81
N VAL A 488 6.06 14.45 12.81
CA VAL A 488 6.26 13.00 12.68
C VAL A 488 7.56 12.66 13.37
N GLU A 489 7.50 11.77 14.37
CA GLU A 489 8.67 11.23 15.05
C GLU A 489 9.07 9.92 14.37
N PHE A 490 10.35 9.74 14.10
CA PHE A 490 10.91 8.49 13.56
C PHE A 490 11.82 7.86 14.60
N GLU A 491 11.71 6.54 14.75
CA GLU A 491 12.77 5.76 15.36
C GLU A 491 13.88 5.61 14.32
N ALA A 492 14.96 6.36 14.49
CA ALA A 492 16.02 6.42 13.50
C ALA A 492 16.91 5.16 13.54
N THR A 493 16.49 4.14 12.79
CA THR A 493 17.20 2.87 12.63
C THR A 493 18.51 2.99 11.84
N ASN A 494 18.69 4.09 11.11
CA ASN A 494 19.84 4.37 10.25
C ASN A 494 21.00 5.10 10.96
N ARG A 495 20.87 5.40 12.26
CA ARG A 495 21.84 6.22 13.02
C ARG A 495 22.76 5.35 13.86
N ILE A 496 23.93 5.89 14.20
CA ILE A 496 24.89 5.28 15.13
C ILE A 496 25.27 6.26 16.24
N TYR A 497 25.41 5.74 17.47
CA TYR A 497 25.69 6.52 18.67
C TYR A 497 27.02 6.09 19.30
N TYR A 498 27.88 7.04 19.64
CA TYR A 498 29.14 6.81 20.35
C TYR A 498 29.16 7.65 21.63
N GLN A 499 29.45 7.03 22.77
CA GLN A 499 29.39 7.68 24.09
C GLN A 499 28.04 8.38 24.38
N GLY A 500 26.95 7.83 23.85
CA GLY A 500 25.60 8.40 23.98
C GLY A 500 25.32 9.63 23.11
N GLN A 501 26.28 10.04 22.27
CA GLN A 501 26.12 11.14 21.30
C GLN A 501 25.87 10.57 19.91
N LEU A 502 24.97 11.21 19.16
CA LEU A 502 24.74 10.89 17.75
C LEU A 502 26.00 11.24 16.96
N VAL A 503 26.54 10.25 16.25
CA VAL A 503 27.72 10.44 15.41
C VAL A 503 27.28 10.95 14.04
N GLN A 504 27.77 12.13 13.64
CA GLN A 504 27.37 12.73 12.37
C GLN A 504 28.19 12.18 11.19
N PRO A 505 27.58 11.91 10.02
CA PRO A 505 28.32 11.46 8.84
C PRO A 505 29.42 12.43 8.39
N GLN A 506 29.24 13.74 8.65
CA GLN A 506 30.22 14.78 8.30
C GLN A 506 31.56 14.61 9.02
N GLU A 507 31.53 14.07 10.25
CA GLU A 507 32.73 13.83 11.06
C GLU A 507 33.56 12.65 10.51
N TYR A 508 32.94 11.78 9.71
CA TYR A 508 33.53 10.55 9.17
C TYR A 508 33.59 10.55 7.63
N LYS A 509 33.61 11.74 7.02
CA LYS A 509 33.65 11.89 5.55
C LYS A 509 34.79 11.09 4.90
N ASP A 510 35.95 11.04 5.56
CA ASP A 510 37.15 10.40 5.01
C ASP A 510 36.98 8.88 5.02
N ALA A 511 36.35 8.33 6.06
CA ALA A 511 35.98 6.91 6.15
C ALA A 511 34.97 6.51 5.07
N ILE A 512 33.95 7.34 4.82
CA ILE A 512 32.97 7.13 3.73
C ILE A 512 33.68 7.13 2.37
N VAL A 513 34.55 8.11 2.11
CA VAL A 513 35.30 8.21 0.86
C VAL A 513 36.27 7.04 0.70
N GLU A 514 36.93 6.61 1.77
CA GLU A 514 37.81 5.44 1.76
C GLU A 514 37.04 4.17 1.40
N GLY A 515 35.92 3.88 2.08
CA GLY A 515 35.08 2.72 1.81
C GLY A 515 34.56 2.70 0.39
N PHE A 516 34.11 3.87 -0.11
CA PHE A 516 33.67 4.03 -1.50
C PHE A 516 34.78 3.68 -2.49
N ASN A 517 35.97 4.27 -2.30
CA ASN A 517 37.11 4.09 -3.19
C ASN A 517 37.61 2.65 -3.19
N ARG A 518 37.63 1.97 -2.03
CA ARG A 518 38.07 0.58 -1.92
C ARG A 518 37.18 -0.35 -2.76
N VAL A 519 35.87 -0.22 -2.62
CA VAL A 519 34.91 -0.99 -3.44
C VAL A 519 35.02 -0.61 -4.92
N TYR A 520 35.07 0.68 -5.23
CA TYR A 520 35.15 1.16 -6.61
C TYR A 520 36.40 0.63 -7.34
N ASN A 521 37.56 0.72 -6.67
CA ASN A 521 38.82 0.21 -7.21
C ASN A 521 38.79 -1.31 -7.38
N TRP A 522 38.17 -2.06 -6.46
CA TRP A 522 38.03 -3.51 -6.61
C TRP A 522 37.28 -3.88 -7.90
N PHE A 523 36.16 -3.22 -8.19
CA PHE A 523 35.42 -3.42 -9.45
C PHE A 523 36.26 -3.06 -10.68
N ARG A 524 37.01 -1.95 -10.61
CA ARG A 524 37.86 -1.46 -11.71
C ARG A 524 39.05 -2.40 -11.99
N GLU A 525 39.66 -2.93 -10.95
CA GLU A 525 40.86 -3.77 -11.04
C GLU A 525 40.53 -5.24 -11.33
N ASN A 526 39.30 -5.68 -11.03
CA ASN A 526 38.86 -7.07 -11.20
C ASN A 526 37.60 -7.21 -12.08
N PRO A 527 37.53 -6.61 -13.29
CA PRO A 527 36.28 -6.50 -14.05
C PRO A 527 35.69 -7.86 -14.43
N THR A 528 36.53 -8.83 -14.83
CA THR A 528 36.05 -10.18 -15.17
C THR A 528 35.50 -10.91 -13.94
N LYS A 529 36.22 -10.87 -12.81
CA LYS A 529 35.78 -11.50 -11.56
C LYS A 529 34.47 -10.88 -11.09
N ALA A 530 34.38 -9.55 -11.09
CA ALA A 530 33.19 -8.82 -10.70
C ALA A 530 32.00 -9.18 -11.61
N ALA A 531 32.17 -9.16 -12.93
CA ALA A 531 31.10 -9.51 -13.86
C ALA A 531 30.60 -10.95 -13.66
N THR A 532 31.50 -11.93 -13.51
CA THR A 532 31.12 -13.32 -13.21
C THR A 532 30.39 -13.43 -11.87
N SER A 533 30.91 -12.81 -10.82
CA SER A 533 30.25 -12.83 -9.50
C SER A 533 28.86 -12.19 -9.54
N LEU A 534 28.71 -11.04 -10.21
CA LEU A 534 27.41 -10.39 -10.36
C LEU A 534 26.44 -11.25 -11.17
N GLN A 535 26.90 -11.86 -12.27
CA GLN A 535 26.07 -12.74 -13.08
C GLN A 535 25.60 -13.94 -12.26
N ASP A 536 26.50 -14.63 -11.55
CA ASP A 536 26.15 -15.81 -10.77
C ASP A 536 25.19 -15.47 -9.62
N LEU A 537 25.43 -14.35 -8.93
CA LEU A 537 24.63 -13.94 -7.78
C LEU A 537 23.27 -13.35 -8.17
N PHE A 538 23.23 -12.44 -9.15
CA PHE A 538 22.03 -11.65 -9.46
C PHE A 538 21.16 -12.24 -10.56
N SER A 539 21.63 -13.20 -11.37
CA SER A 539 20.80 -13.83 -12.42
C SER A 539 19.40 -14.31 -12.00
N PRO A 540 19.18 -14.89 -10.79
CA PRO A 540 17.84 -15.32 -10.37
C PRO A 540 16.94 -14.16 -9.90
N SER A 541 17.43 -12.91 -9.90
CA SER A 541 16.73 -11.77 -9.33
C SER A 541 15.64 -11.20 -10.23
N SER A 542 14.58 -10.73 -9.58
CA SER A 542 13.60 -9.82 -10.15
C SER A 542 13.86 -8.44 -9.54
N VAL A 543 14.04 -7.44 -10.39
CA VAL A 543 14.46 -6.09 -10.02
C VAL A 543 13.28 -5.15 -10.19
N ARG A 544 12.97 -4.33 -9.18
CA ARG A 544 11.86 -3.38 -9.18
C ARG A 544 12.20 -2.18 -10.08
N PHE A 545 11.23 -1.81 -10.91
CA PHE A 545 11.23 -0.57 -11.67
C PHE A 545 10.35 0.47 -10.98
N ILE A 546 10.90 1.64 -10.68
CA ILE A 546 10.19 2.76 -10.05
C ILE A 546 9.89 3.82 -11.10
N ASN A 547 8.63 3.90 -11.56
CA ASN A 547 8.18 4.99 -12.44
C ASN A 547 7.91 6.28 -11.67
N TRP A 548 7.27 6.16 -10.51
CA TRP A 548 6.98 7.23 -9.57
C TRP A 548 7.36 6.76 -8.16
N GLY A 549 7.89 7.66 -7.34
CA GLY A 549 8.10 7.36 -5.92
C GLY A 549 6.76 7.06 -5.23
N THR A 550 6.74 6.09 -4.31
CA THR A 550 5.52 5.64 -3.58
C THR A 550 4.65 6.79 -3.08
N GLN A 551 5.28 7.88 -2.61
CA GLN A 551 4.57 9.02 -2.02
C GLN A 551 3.59 9.70 -2.98
N ALA A 552 3.83 9.66 -4.29
CA ALA A 552 2.90 10.17 -5.29
C ALA A 552 1.58 9.37 -5.26
N TYR A 553 1.68 8.04 -5.26
CA TYR A 553 0.53 7.14 -5.16
C TYR A 553 -0.16 7.23 -3.80
N GLY A 554 0.61 7.27 -2.71
CA GLY A 554 0.08 7.38 -1.35
C GLY A 554 -0.81 8.62 -1.17
N LYS A 555 -0.43 9.76 -1.75
CA LYS A 555 -1.24 10.99 -1.76
C LYS A 555 -2.56 10.82 -2.51
N LEU A 556 -2.54 10.17 -3.68
CA LEU A 556 -3.74 9.90 -4.46
C LEU A 556 -4.70 8.96 -3.72
N LEU A 557 -4.18 7.88 -3.12
CA LEU A 557 -4.97 6.94 -2.32
C LEU A 557 -5.56 7.62 -1.08
N LEU A 558 -4.82 8.50 -0.41
CA LEU A 558 -5.32 9.27 0.72
C LEU A 558 -6.45 10.22 0.29
N ALA A 559 -6.27 10.95 -0.82
CA ALA A 559 -7.30 11.85 -1.34
C ALA A 559 -8.58 11.11 -1.77
N ALA A 560 -8.44 9.89 -2.31
CA ALA A 560 -9.56 9.08 -2.76
C ALA A 560 -10.43 8.52 -1.61
N ARG A 561 -9.97 8.61 -0.35
CA ARG A 561 -10.75 8.27 0.84
C ARG A 561 -11.78 9.34 1.24
N HIS A 562 -11.79 10.51 0.60
CA HIS A 562 -12.75 11.56 0.91
C HIS A 562 -14.21 11.10 0.65
N PRO A 563 -15.23 11.49 1.46
CA PRO A 563 -16.62 11.01 1.32
C PRO A 563 -17.20 11.15 -0.10
N LYS A 564 -16.84 12.23 -0.78
CA LYS A 564 -17.27 12.50 -2.15
C LYS A 564 -16.76 11.44 -3.15
N CYS A 565 -15.52 10.99 -2.99
CA CYS A 565 -14.94 9.92 -3.79
C CYS A 565 -15.53 8.57 -3.40
N LEU A 566 -15.74 8.35 -2.09
CA LEU A 566 -16.38 7.13 -1.59
C LEU A 566 -17.84 6.98 -2.05
N ALA A 567 -18.51 8.10 -2.35
CA ALA A 567 -19.87 8.16 -2.87
C ALA A 567 -19.98 8.12 -4.41
N GLU A 568 -18.97 8.63 -5.14
CA GLU A 568 -18.98 8.76 -6.60
C GLU A 568 -17.68 8.22 -7.22
N PRO A 569 -17.72 7.05 -7.90
CA PRO A 569 -16.55 6.45 -8.56
C PRO A 569 -15.84 7.38 -9.55
N LEU A 570 -16.57 8.23 -10.27
CA LEU A 570 -15.94 9.13 -11.26
C LEU A 570 -15.09 10.24 -10.62
N GLU A 571 -15.31 10.57 -9.34
CA GLU A 571 -14.42 11.48 -8.61
C GLU A 571 -13.10 10.78 -8.23
N VAL A 572 -13.09 9.45 -8.07
CA VAL A 572 -11.85 8.66 -7.94
C VAL A 572 -11.08 8.64 -9.28
N ASP A 573 -11.78 8.39 -10.40
CA ASP A 573 -11.15 8.41 -11.73
C ASP A 573 -10.49 9.76 -12.03
N LEU A 574 -11.16 10.87 -11.67
CA LEU A 574 -10.58 12.21 -11.80
C LEU A 574 -9.27 12.37 -11.03
N LEU A 575 -9.15 11.79 -9.83
CA LEU A 575 -7.92 11.84 -9.04
C LEU A 575 -6.83 10.98 -9.69
N PHE A 576 -7.13 9.72 -10.01
CA PHE A 576 -6.11 8.79 -10.51
C PHE A 576 -5.65 9.13 -11.93
N ASN A 577 -6.52 9.68 -12.79
CA ASN A 577 -6.14 10.14 -14.13
C ASN A 577 -5.12 11.29 -14.12
N THR A 578 -4.82 11.93 -12.98
CA THR A 578 -3.73 12.92 -12.90
C THR A 578 -2.36 12.33 -13.22
N LEU A 579 -2.17 11.01 -13.06
CA LEU A 579 -0.96 10.31 -13.50
C LEU A 579 -0.82 10.28 -15.03
N LYS A 580 -1.95 10.25 -15.76
CA LYS A 580 -1.95 10.31 -17.22
C LYS A 580 -1.56 11.67 -17.77
N GLU A 581 -1.76 12.74 -16.99
CA GLU A 581 -1.34 14.10 -17.38
C GLU A 581 0.20 14.26 -17.49
N HIS A 582 0.97 13.29 -16.98
CA HIS A 582 2.44 13.33 -17.00
C HIS A 582 3.00 12.17 -17.83
N GLN A 583 2.56 12.04 -19.09
CA GLN A 583 2.94 10.93 -19.96
C GLN A 583 4.46 10.84 -20.12
N ARG A 584 4.99 9.64 -19.90
CA ARG A 584 6.40 9.34 -20.15
C ARG A 584 6.58 9.14 -21.65
N LYS A 585 7.63 9.71 -22.25
CA LYS A 585 7.94 9.53 -23.68
C LYS A 585 8.04 8.06 -24.10
N TRP A 586 8.55 7.21 -23.21
CA TRP A 586 8.69 5.77 -23.43
C TRP A 586 7.38 4.98 -23.24
N ASP A 587 6.36 5.57 -22.62
CA ASP A 587 5.00 5.02 -22.50
C ASP A 587 4.02 5.82 -23.37
N ASN A 588 4.35 6.00 -24.65
CA ASN A 588 3.54 6.79 -25.59
C ASN A 588 2.12 6.22 -25.84
N GLN A 589 1.88 4.96 -25.48
CA GLN A 589 0.57 4.31 -25.54
C GLN A 589 -0.18 4.35 -24.21
N GLY A 590 0.42 4.88 -23.13
CA GLY A 590 -0.19 4.97 -21.80
C GLY A 590 -0.47 3.63 -21.13
N LYS A 591 0.19 2.55 -21.57
CA LYS A 591 -0.06 1.19 -21.09
C LYS A 591 0.34 1.03 -19.63
N LEU A 592 1.47 1.61 -19.25
CA LEU A 592 1.92 1.53 -17.86
C LEU A 592 1.02 2.38 -16.96
N ALA A 593 0.62 3.57 -17.43
CA ALA A 593 -0.35 4.39 -16.71
C ALA A 593 -1.70 3.66 -16.49
N GLU A 594 -2.21 2.92 -17.48
CA GLU A 594 -3.42 2.10 -17.31
C GLU A 594 -3.27 1.02 -16.22
N LEU A 595 -2.11 0.37 -16.15
CA LEU A 595 -1.80 -0.59 -15.08
C LEU A 595 -1.68 0.08 -13.71
N GLU A 596 -1.07 1.26 -13.64
CA GLU A 596 -0.99 2.05 -12.40
C GLU A 596 -2.38 2.39 -11.87
N LEU A 597 -3.26 2.89 -12.74
CA LEU A 597 -4.65 3.21 -12.38
C LEU A 597 -5.41 1.97 -11.92
N ALA A 598 -5.18 0.82 -12.57
CA ALA A 598 -5.80 -0.44 -12.16
C ALA A 598 -5.35 -0.85 -10.75
N SER A 599 -4.06 -0.74 -10.42
CA SER A 599 -3.57 -1.01 -9.06
C SER A 599 -4.13 -0.02 -8.03
N LEU A 600 -4.22 1.27 -8.36
CA LEU A 600 -4.79 2.27 -7.45
C LEU A 600 -6.27 2.03 -7.16
N TRP A 601 -7.05 1.61 -8.16
CA TRP A 601 -8.44 1.19 -7.97
C TRP A 601 -8.56 -0.04 -7.05
N GLN A 602 -7.48 -0.80 -6.90
CA GLN A 602 -7.38 -1.90 -5.95
C GLN A 602 -6.85 -1.49 -4.56
N LEU A 603 -6.61 -0.19 -4.36
CA LEU A 603 -5.94 0.39 -3.18
C LEU A 603 -4.49 -0.08 -2.99
N ASP A 604 -3.85 -0.55 -4.05
CA ASP A 604 -2.45 -0.97 -4.04
C ASP A 604 -1.57 0.10 -4.69
N ILE A 605 -0.34 0.20 -4.18
CA ILE A 605 0.73 0.96 -4.81
C ILE A 605 1.20 0.14 -6.02
N PRO A 606 1.25 0.71 -7.24
CA PRO A 606 1.73 0.00 -8.43
C PRO A 606 3.15 -0.55 -8.23
N ILE A 607 3.38 -1.79 -8.67
CA ILE A 607 4.70 -2.42 -8.66
C ILE A 607 4.99 -3.04 -10.02
N PHE A 608 6.18 -2.76 -10.54
CA PHE A 608 6.67 -3.28 -11.81
C PHE A 608 8.05 -3.86 -11.59
N SER A 609 8.37 -4.93 -12.30
CA SER A 609 9.69 -5.55 -12.22
C SER A 609 10.19 -6.05 -13.58
N ALA A 610 11.51 -6.20 -13.66
CA ALA A 610 12.21 -6.82 -14.77
C ALA A 610 13.09 -7.97 -14.25
N LYS A 611 13.37 -8.95 -15.10
CA LYS A 611 14.38 -9.98 -14.77
C LYS A 611 15.77 -9.35 -14.87
N ALA A 612 16.66 -9.70 -13.95
CA ALA A 612 18.04 -9.17 -13.96
C ALA A 612 18.85 -9.55 -15.22
N THR A 613 18.45 -10.62 -15.93
CA THR A 613 19.10 -11.10 -17.16
C THR A 613 18.50 -10.55 -18.45
N GLY A 614 17.45 -9.73 -18.35
CA GLY A 614 16.59 -9.29 -19.46
C GLY A 614 16.94 -7.93 -20.03
#